data_AF-A0A6J6PUS8-F1
#
_entry.id   AF-A0A6J6PUS8-F1
#
_cell.length_a   1.000
_cell.length_b   1.000
_cell.length_c   1.000
_cell.angle_alpha   90.00
_cell.angle_beta   90.00
_cell.angle_gamma   90.00
#
_symmetry.space_group_name_H-M   'P 1'
#
loop_
_entity.id
_entity.type
_entity.pdbx_description
1 polymer ?
#
loop_
_entity_poly.entity_id
_entity_poly.type
_entity_poly.pdbx_seq_one_letter_code
_entity_poly.pdbx_strand_id
1 'polypeptide(L)'
;MLTATGRAEGERLLAEQLDRLSLRGAVAASYQQFLVMNPELLSICTDWQVHLVGQEEVLNDHLDTARDAVVLARLAELHEHVVPLLEQLAAGLQRFEGYSSRLRYAHERIGIGQTEWLTGPRIDSYHTVWFELHEDFLATLGRRRSDERVDYDSAEDGSAELEE
;
A
#
# COMPACT_ATOMS: atom_id res chain seq x y z
N MET A 1 -11.61 0.89 23.13
CA MET A 1 -12.21 1.12 21.80
C MET A 1 -12.54 2.59 21.68
N LEU A 2 -12.04 3.27 20.64
CA LEU A 2 -12.48 4.62 20.30
C LEU A 2 -13.87 4.51 19.66
N THR A 3 -14.84 5.29 20.12
CA THR A 3 -16.19 5.31 19.52
C THR A 3 -16.14 5.96 18.13
N ALA A 4 -17.13 5.70 17.28
CA ALA A 4 -17.22 6.34 15.96
C ALA A 4 -17.13 7.88 16.04
N THR A 5 -17.70 8.47 17.09
CA THR A 5 -17.60 9.90 17.39
C THR A 5 -16.18 10.33 17.76
N GLY A 6 -15.45 9.51 18.54
CA GLY A 6 -14.06 9.78 18.88
C GLY A 6 -13.11 9.71 17.68
N ARG A 7 -13.40 8.83 16.71
CA ARG A 7 -12.66 8.77 15.43
C ARG A 7 -12.89 10.03 14.60
N ALA A 8 -14.16 10.42 14.39
CA ALA A 8 -14.51 11.60 13.60
C ALA A 8 -13.93 12.90 14.20
N GLU A 9 -13.94 13.03 15.52
CA GLU A 9 -13.32 14.19 16.20
C GLU A 9 -11.80 14.19 16.07
N GLY A 10 -11.16 13.01 16.15
CA GLY A 10 -9.72 12.86 15.89
C GLY A 10 -9.33 13.26 14.45
N GLU A 11 -10.12 12.85 13.46
CA GLU A 11 -9.94 13.23 12.05
C GLU A 11 -10.12 14.75 11.85
N ARG A 12 -11.11 15.36 12.50
CA ARG A 12 -11.34 16.81 12.46
C ARG A 12 -10.14 17.58 13.01
N LEU A 13 -9.65 17.20 14.19
CA LEU A 13 -8.48 17.84 14.82
C LEU A 13 -7.21 17.71 13.97
N LEU A 14 -7.05 16.58 13.29
CA LEU A 14 -5.92 16.32 12.40
C LEU A 14 -5.98 17.20 11.16
N ALA A 15 -7.16 17.36 10.55
CA ALA A 15 -7.39 18.27 9.45
C ALA A 15 -7.04 19.73 9.83
N GLU A 16 -7.45 20.19 11.01
CA GLU A 16 -7.12 21.52 11.52
C GLU A 16 -5.61 21.69 11.78
N GLN A 17 -4.94 20.64 12.26
CA GLN A 17 -3.50 20.65 12.47
C GLN A 17 -2.74 20.79 11.14
N LEU A 18 -3.16 20.09 10.08
CA LEU A 18 -2.55 20.21 8.76
C LEU A 18 -2.69 21.60 8.18
N ASP A 19 -3.87 22.22 8.32
CA ASP A 19 -4.13 23.55 7.78
C ASP A 19 -3.29 24.60 8.54
N ARG A 20 -3.24 24.49 9.88
CA ARG A 20 -2.40 25.36 10.72
C ARG A 20 -0.90 25.24 10.42
N LEU A 21 -0.43 24.03 10.11
CA LEU A 21 0.98 23.78 9.79
C LEU A 21 1.28 23.93 8.28
N SER A 22 0.29 24.24 7.45
CA SER A 22 0.41 24.28 5.98
C SER A 22 0.97 22.98 5.36
N LEU A 23 0.74 21.84 6.01
CA LEU A 23 1.26 20.53 5.60
C LEU A 23 0.31 19.75 4.69
N ARG A 24 -0.95 20.18 4.53
CA ARG A 24 -1.95 19.46 3.73
C ARG A 24 -1.47 19.16 2.32
N GLY A 25 -0.81 20.12 1.66
CA GLY A 25 -0.27 19.94 0.31
C GLY A 25 0.83 18.87 0.24
N ALA A 26 1.75 18.87 1.21
CA ALA A 26 2.82 17.88 1.29
C ALA A 26 2.26 16.46 1.52
N VAL A 27 1.31 16.31 2.46
CA VAL A 27 0.68 15.00 2.71
C VAL A 27 -0.10 14.53 1.49
N ALA A 28 -0.83 15.41 0.82
CA ALA A 28 -1.57 15.06 -0.39
C ALA A 28 -0.62 14.59 -1.51
N ALA A 29 0.52 15.26 -1.70
CA ALA A 29 1.53 14.86 -2.67
C ALA A 29 2.15 13.49 -2.33
N SER A 30 2.48 13.24 -1.06
CA SER A 30 2.98 11.93 -0.60
C SER A 30 1.93 10.83 -0.80
N TYR A 31 0.67 11.11 -0.51
CA TYR A 31 -0.42 10.17 -0.74
C TYR A 31 -0.62 9.85 -2.23
N GLN A 32 -0.46 10.82 -3.14
CA GLN A 32 -0.48 10.54 -4.58
C GLN A 32 0.67 9.62 -5.02
N GLN A 33 1.88 9.85 -4.51
CA GLN A 33 3.02 8.95 -4.77
C GLN A 33 2.77 7.55 -4.22
N PHE A 34 2.20 7.46 -3.02
CA PHE A 34 1.77 6.18 -2.44
C PHE A 34 0.75 5.45 -3.32
N LEU A 35 -0.27 6.16 -3.82
CA LEU A 35 -1.28 5.57 -4.70
C LEU A 35 -0.71 5.03 -6.02
N VAL A 36 0.36 5.63 -6.54
CA VAL A 36 1.07 5.10 -7.72
C VAL A 36 1.73 3.74 -7.43
N MET A 37 2.25 3.54 -6.21
CA MET A 37 2.88 2.28 -5.79
C MET A 37 1.88 1.22 -5.30
N ASN A 38 0.69 1.63 -4.88
CA ASN A 38 -0.29 0.75 -4.27
C ASN A 38 -0.73 -0.43 -5.16
N PRO A 39 -1.03 -0.25 -6.47
CA PRO A 39 -1.33 -1.37 -7.36
C PRO A 39 -0.20 -2.41 -7.44
N GLU A 40 1.05 -1.95 -7.42
CA GLU A 40 2.21 -2.85 -7.48
C GLU A 40 2.30 -3.71 -6.22
N LEU A 41 2.12 -3.13 -5.02
CA LEU A 41 2.10 -3.96 -3.81
C LEU A 41 0.93 -4.96 -3.83
N LEU A 42 -0.26 -4.56 -4.28
CA LEU A 42 -1.41 -5.47 -4.37
C LEU A 42 -1.13 -6.63 -5.33
N SER A 43 -0.50 -6.35 -6.47
CA SER A 43 -0.05 -7.38 -7.40
C SER A 43 1.00 -8.30 -6.77
N ILE A 44 2.02 -7.76 -6.09
CA ILE A 44 3.02 -8.55 -5.35
C ILE A 44 2.35 -9.49 -4.34
N CYS A 45 1.39 -8.97 -3.54
CA CYS A 45 0.67 -9.79 -2.57
C CYS A 45 -0.11 -10.92 -3.25
N THR A 46 -0.77 -10.61 -4.36
CA THR A 46 -1.54 -11.59 -5.15
C THR A 46 -0.62 -12.66 -5.74
N ASP A 47 0.44 -12.26 -6.43
CA ASP A 47 1.41 -13.18 -7.05
C ASP A 47 2.17 -14.04 -6.04
N TRP A 48 2.31 -13.53 -4.81
CA TRP A 48 2.87 -14.27 -3.69
C TRP A 48 1.92 -15.36 -3.18
N GLN A 49 0.63 -15.04 -3.04
CA GLN A 49 -0.37 -15.92 -2.44
C GLN A 49 -0.92 -16.96 -3.42
N VAL A 50 -1.06 -16.60 -4.69
CA VAL A 50 -1.68 -17.44 -5.72
C VAL A 50 -0.88 -17.44 -7.03
N HIS A 51 -1.13 -18.46 -7.84
CA HIS A 51 -0.67 -18.54 -9.22
C HIS A 51 -1.75 -19.18 -10.10
N LEU A 52 -1.69 -18.90 -11.40
CA LEU A 52 -2.63 -19.47 -12.36
C LEU A 52 -2.15 -20.83 -12.87
N VAL A 53 -3.02 -21.83 -12.75
CA VAL A 53 -2.87 -23.14 -13.39
C VAL A 53 -3.99 -23.27 -14.44
N GLY A 54 -3.66 -23.00 -15.70
CA GLY A 54 -4.67 -22.83 -16.73
C GLY A 54 -5.48 -21.54 -16.51
N GLN A 55 -6.76 -21.67 -16.15
CA GLN A 55 -7.65 -20.55 -15.83
C GLN A 55 -8.03 -20.49 -14.33
N GLU A 56 -7.50 -21.39 -13.50
CA GLU A 56 -7.81 -21.45 -12.07
C GLU A 56 -6.71 -20.80 -11.24
N GLU A 57 -7.10 -19.99 -10.26
CA GLU A 57 -6.19 -19.49 -9.22
C GLU A 57 -5.98 -20.55 -8.15
N VAL A 58 -4.72 -20.94 -7.97
CA VAL A 58 -4.29 -21.94 -6.99
C VAL A 58 -3.33 -21.29 -6.01
N LEU A 59 -3.43 -21.65 -4.72
CA LEU A 59 -2.48 -21.18 -3.71
C LEU A 59 -1.04 -21.52 -4.10
N ASN A 60 -0.15 -20.56 -3.97
CA ASN A 60 1.28 -20.78 -4.14
C ASN A 60 1.80 -21.70 -3.01
N ASP A 61 2.39 -22.83 -3.38
CA ASP A 61 2.98 -23.77 -2.43
C ASP A 61 4.44 -23.44 -2.08
N HIS A 62 5.00 -22.42 -2.72
CA HIS A 62 6.37 -21.92 -2.54
C HIS A 62 7.47 -22.97 -2.82
N LEU A 63 7.17 -23.97 -3.67
CA LEU A 63 8.18 -24.95 -4.12
C LEU A 63 9.03 -24.42 -5.28
N ASP A 64 8.53 -23.46 -6.06
CA ASP A 64 9.28 -22.76 -7.11
C ASP A 64 9.97 -21.52 -6.55
N THR A 65 11.20 -21.71 -6.08
CA THR A 65 12.02 -20.63 -5.51
C THR A 65 12.42 -19.56 -6.53
N ALA A 66 12.42 -19.88 -7.83
CA ALA A 66 12.73 -18.91 -8.87
C ALA A 66 11.54 -17.94 -9.07
N ARG A 67 10.31 -18.46 -9.05
CA ARG A 67 9.09 -17.64 -9.03
C ARG A 67 9.07 -16.73 -7.80
N ASP A 68 9.28 -17.30 -6.62
CA ASP A 68 9.27 -16.54 -5.37
C ASP A 68 10.34 -15.42 -5.40
N ALA A 69 11.54 -15.70 -5.90
CA ALA A 69 12.60 -14.70 -6.04
C ALA A 69 12.21 -13.52 -6.93
N VAL A 70 11.45 -13.74 -8.00
CA VAL A 70 10.94 -12.66 -8.87
C VAL A 70 9.96 -11.75 -8.11
N VAL A 71 9.06 -12.34 -7.33
CA VAL A 71 8.10 -11.57 -6.51
C VAL A 71 8.82 -10.77 -5.43
N LEU A 72 9.81 -11.37 -4.77
CA LEU A 72 10.60 -10.70 -3.73
C LEU A 72 11.49 -9.58 -4.30
N ALA A 73 12.01 -9.71 -5.52
CA ALA A 73 12.76 -8.64 -6.18
C ALA A 73 11.89 -7.40 -6.44
N ARG A 74 10.66 -7.59 -6.90
CA ARG A 74 9.68 -6.49 -7.07
C ARG A 74 9.37 -5.79 -5.75
N LEU A 75 9.21 -6.57 -4.67
CA LEU A 75 9.02 -6.01 -3.33
C LEU A 75 10.23 -5.16 -2.88
N ALA A 76 11.44 -5.63 -3.15
CA ALA A 76 12.66 -4.88 -2.82
C ALA A 76 12.73 -3.56 -3.61
N GLU A 77 12.42 -3.57 -4.91
CA GLU A 77 12.34 -2.35 -5.72
C GLU A 77 11.31 -1.36 -5.16
N LEU A 78 10.10 -1.83 -4.84
CA LEU A 78 9.06 -0.99 -4.21
C LEU A 78 9.51 -0.46 -2.84
N HIS A 79 10.22 -1.27 -2.05
CA HIS A 79 10.73 -0.90 -0.74
C HIS A 79 11.70 0.29 -0.80
N GLU A 80 12.62 0.30 -1.77
CA GLU A 80 13.57 1.40 -1.98
C GLU A 80 12.89 2.74 -2.27
N HIS A 81 11.68 2.73 -2.83
CA HIS A 81 10.92 3.94 -3.13
C HIS A 81 10.07 4.41 -1.94
N VAL A 82 9.39 3.49 -1.25
CA VAL A 82 8.45 3.88 -0.17
C VAL A 82 9.19 4.34 1.09
N VAL A 83 10.36 3.78 1.42
CA VAL A 83 11.06 4.10 2.66
C VAL A 83 11.48 5.58 2.72
N PRO A 84 12.15 6.16 1.71
CA PRO A 84 12.49 7.59 1.73
C PRO A 84 11.27 8.50 1.78
N LEU A 85 10.19 8.15 1.08
CA LEU A 85 8.92 8.89 1.11
C LEU A 85 8.37 8.99 2.54
N LEU A 86 8.40 7.88 3.29
CA LEU A 86 7.92 7.82 4.66
C LEU A 86 8.82 8.56 5.64
N GLU A 87 10.14 8.51 5.46
CA GLU A 87 11.08 9.27 6.30
C GLU A 87 10.90 10.78 6.14
N GLN A 88 10.68 11.25 4.91
CA GLN A 88 10.37 12.66 4.63
C GLN A 88 9.04 13.07 5.26
N LEU A 89 8.02 12.21 5.17
CA LEU A 89 6.70 12.49 5.74
C LEU A 89 6.73 12.53 7.28
N ALA A 90 7.44 11.59 7.90
CA ALA A 90 7.61 11.52 9.35
C ALA A 90 8.32 12.74 9.93
N ALA A 91 9.24 13.37 9.18
CA ALA A 91 9.90 14.61 9.59
C ALA A 91 8.92 15.80 9.73
N GLY A 92 7.79 15.78 9.02
CA GLY A 92 6.77 16.82 9.08
C GLY A 92 5.58 16.48 9.99
N LEU A 93 5.25 15.19 10.14
CA LEU A 93 4.06 14.72 10.86
C LEU A 93 4.36 13.47 11.68
N GLN A 94 4.34 13.65 13.01
CA GLN A 94 4.58 12.61 14.00
C GLN A 94 3.71 11.35 13.80
N ARG A 95 2.49 11.49 13.27
CA ARG A 95 1.60 10.36 12.99
C ARG A 95 2.21 9.32 12.04
N PHE A 96 3.05 9.74 11.10
CA PHE A 96 3.67 8.84 10.14
C PHE A 96 5.01 8.28 10.64
N GLU A 97 5.44 8.62 11.86
CA GLU A 97 6.63 8.03 12.48
C GLU A 97 6.46 6.52 12.64
N GLY A 98 7.56 5.78 12.43
CA GLY A 98 7.62 4.34 12.66
C GLY A 98 7.18 3.47 11.48
N TYR A 99 6.44 3.97 10.50
CA TYR A 99 6.07 3.18 9.31
C TYR A 99 7.28 2.70 8.52
N SER A 100 8.27 3.57 8.28
CA SER A 100 9.51 3.17 7.58
C SER A 100 10.27 2.07 8.33
N SER A 101 10.38 2.18 9.65
CA SER A 101 11.03 1.17 10.49
C SER A 101 10.26 -0.16 10.51
N ARG A 102 8.93 -0.13 10.55
CA ARG A 102 8.09 -1.34 10.51
C ARG A 102 8.18 -2.04 9.16
N LEU A 103 8.15 -1.29 8.04
CA LEU A 103 8.35 -1.85 6.70
C LEU A 103 9.75 -2.43 6.52
N ARG A 104 10.80 -1.74 7.01
CA ARG A 104 12.18 -2.27 7.01
C ARG A 104 12.27 -3.58 7.78
N TYR A 105 11.68 -3.63 8.97
CA TYR A 105 11.68 -4.84 9.76
C TYR A 105 11.01 -6.00 9.02
N ALA A 106 9.80 -5.80 8.49
CA ALA A 106 9.13 -6.83 7.70
C ALA A 106 9.97 -7.27 6.49
N HIS A 107 10.57 -6.33 5.77
CA HIS A 107 11.44 -6.59 4.63
C HIS A 107 12.69 -7.41 5.01
N GLU A 108 13.35 -7.08 6.13
CA GLU A 108 14.48 -7.84 6.67
C GLU A 108 14.09 -9.28 7.04
N ARG A 109 12.91 -9.47 7.64
CA ARG A 109 12.39 -10.81 7.98
C ARG A 109 12.13 -11.66 6.73
N ILE A 110 11.56 -11.05 5.70
CA ILE A 110 11.36 -11.69 4.39
C ILE A 110 12.71 -12.09 3.79
N GLY A 111 13.72 -11.20 3.85
CA GLY A 111 15.07 -11.45 3.33
C GLY A 111 15.81 -12.62 4.00
N ILE A 112 15.46 -12.99 5.24
CA ILE A 112 16.00 -14.17 5.92
C ILE A 112 15.10 -15.41 5.81
N GLY A 113 14.12 -15.38 4.89
CA GLY A 113 13.26 -16.52 4.56
C GLY A 113 11.99 -16.67 5.41
N GLN A 114 11.62 -15.67 6.22
CA GLN A 114 10.35 -15.68 6.96
C GLN A 114 9.24 -15.09 6.09
N THR A 115 8.76 -15.94 5.18
CA THR A 115 7.82 -15.60 4.12
C THR A 115 6.46 -15.11 4.62
N GLU A 116 6.07 -15.48 5.84
CA GLU A 116 4.85 -14.99 6.47
C GLU A 116 4.85 -13.47 6.69
N TRP A 117 6.02 -12.82 6.71
CA TRP A 117 6.15 -11.38 6.88
C TRP A 117 5.74 -10.57 5.65
N LEU A 118 5.42 -11.20 4.52
CA LEU A 118 4.91 -10.50 3.33
C LEU A 118 3.40 -10.21 3.45
N THR A 119 2.57 -11.23 3.69
CA THR A 119 1.10 -11.12 3.74
C THR A 119 0.45 -11.62 5.05
N GLY A 120 1.22 -11.99 6.06
CA GLY A 120 0.72 -12.56 7.31
C GLY A 120 -0.25 -11.62 8.04
N PRO A 121 -1.54 -11.99 8.22
CA PRO A 121 -2.57 -11.07 8.72
C PRO A 121 -2.56 -10.90 10.25
N ARG A 122 -1.80 -11.75 10.98
CA ARG A 122 -1.73 -11.74 12.45
C ARG A 122 -0.45 -11.09 12.99
N ILE A 123 0.38 -10.58 12.10
CA ILE A 123 1.64 -9.92 12.42
C ILE A 123 1.71 -8.60 11.66
N ASP A 124 2.67 -7.77 12.04
CA ASP A 124 3.07 -6.57 11.30
C ASP A 124 3.82 -6.97 10.01
N SER A 125 3.15 -7.75 9.16
CA SER A 125 3.63 -8.07 7.83
C SER A 125 3.67 -6.80 6.98
N TYR A 126 4.44 -6.85 5.90
CA TYR A 126 4.57 -5.74 4.95
C TYR A 126 3.19 -5.27 4.48
N HIS A 127 2.31 -6.19 4.08
CA HIS A 127 0.93 -5.88 3.69
C HIS A 127 0.12 -5.23 4.83
N THR A 128 0.19 -5.75 6.06
CA THR A 128 -0.55 -5.18 7.20
C THR A 128 -0.11 -3.73 7.47
N VAL A 129 1.21 -3.49 7.52
CA VAL A 129 1.77 -2.16 7.77
C VAL A 129 1.40 -1.20 6.63
N TRP A 130 1.42 -1.67 5.38
CA TRP A 130 1.00 -0.88 4.22
C TRP A 130 -0.48 -0.50 4.25
N PHE A 131 -1.35 -1.45 4.62
CA PHE A 131 -2.77 -1.18 4.78
C PHE A 131 -3.03 -0.13 5.86
N GLU A 132 -2.36 -0.23 7.00
CA GLU A 132 -2.47 0.78 8.07
C GLU A 132 -2.01 2.17 7.61
N LEU A 133 -0.89 2.23 6.89
CA LEU A 133 -0.39 3.47 6.29
C LEU A 133 -1.41 4.10 5.34
N HIS A 134 -2.07 3.28 4.52
CA HIS A 134 -3.11 3.72 3.60
C HIS A 134 -4.29 4.36 4.35
N GLU A 135 -4.79 3.68 5.39
CA GLU A 135 -5.88 4.18 6.22
C GLU A 135 -5.49 5.48 6.95
N ASP A 136 -4.24 5.60 7.42
CA ASP A 136 -3.76 6.83 8.05
C ASP A 136 -3.65 7.99 7.06
N PHE A 137 -3.29 7.77 5.79
CA PHE A 137 -3.36 8.81 4.76
C PHE A 137 -4.79 9.31 4.55
N LEU A 138 -5.74 8.39 4.42
CA LEU A 138 -7.16 8.71 4.24
C LEU A 138 -7.71 9.52 5.42
N ALA A 139 -7.47 9.05 6.65
CA ALA A 139 -7.87 9.73 7.88
C ALA A 139 -7.23 11.13 7.99
N THR A 140 -5.94 11.23 7.65
CA THR A 140 -5.19 12.50 7.68
C THR A 140 -5.73 13.52 6.68
N LEU A 141 -6.10 13.07 5.48
CA LEU A 141 -6.63 13.95 4.44
C LEU A 141 -8.14 14.20 4.56
N GLY A 142 -8.84 13.48 5.44
CA GLY A 142 -10.30 13.51 5.55
C GLY A 142 -11.00 12.91 4.33
N ARG A 143 -10.38 11.92 3.70
CA ARG A 143 -10.89 11.24 2.49
C ARG A 143 -11.49 9.89 2.84
N ARG A 144 -12.43 9.43 2.03
CA ARG A 144 -12.92 8.04 2.11
C ARG A 144 -12.22 7.20 1.07
N ARG A 145 -12.02 5.92 1.38
CA ARG A 145 -11.48 4.97 0.41
C ARG A 145 -12.31 4.85 -0.86
N SER A 146 -13.64 5.04 -0.77
CA SER A 146 -14.54 5.10 -1.94
C SER A 146 -14.23 6.24 -2.92
N ASP A 147 -13.48 7.26 -2.47
CA ASP A 147 -13.12 8.41 -3.28
C ASP A 147 -11.88 8.12 -4.15
N GLU A 148 -11.18 7.02 -3.87
CA GLU A 148 -10.16 6.44 -4.74
C GLU A 148 -10.87 5.78 -5.93
N ARG A 149 -11.36 6.59 -6.86
CA ARG A 149 -11.81 6.07 -8.15
C ARG A 149 -10.62 5.41 -8.82
N VAL A 150 -10.68 4.09 -8.90
CA VAL A 150 -9.88 3.32 -9.84
C VAL A 150 -10.48 3.66 -11.21
N ASP A 151 -9.81 4.52 -11.97
CA ASP A 151 -10.09 4.64 -13.41
C ASP A 151 -9.61 3.34 -14.07
N TYR A 152 -10.42 2.29 -13.93
CA TYR A 152 -10.33 1.07 -14.72
C TYR A 152 -11.44 1.12 -15.79
N ASP A 153 -11.47 2.20 -16.57
CA ASP A 153 -12.30 2.24 -17.77
C ASP A 153 -11.77 3.29 -18.76
N SER A 154 -10.77 2.90 -19.54
CA SER A 154 -10.34 3.59 -20.76
C SER A 154 -9.52 2.61 -21.62
N ALA A 155 -10.07 1.41 -21.87
CA ALA A 155 -9.43 0.47 -22.78
C ALA A 155 -10.36 -0.57 -23.42
N GLU A 156 -11.67 -0.33 -23.58
CA GLU A 156 -12.49 -1.11 -24.54
C GLU A 156 -13.60 -0.24 -25.17
N ASP A 157 -13.22 0.69 -26.06
CA ASP A 157 -14.08 1.06 -27.18
C ASP A 157 -13.20 1.35 -28.40
N GLY A 158 -12.99 0.32 -29.22
CA GLY A 158 -12.00 0.35 -30.29
C GLY A 158 -11.90 -0.96 -31.08
N SER A 159 -13.04 -1.54 -31.46
CA SER A 159 -13.12 -2.55 -32.53
C SER A 159 -14.34 -2.20 -33.38
N ALA A 160 -14.21 -1.18 -34.22
CA ALA A 160 -14.03 -1.34 -35.66
C ALA A 160 -15.23 -2.04 -36.34
N GLU A 161 -16.20 -1.23 -36.78
CA GLU A 161 -16.74 -1.37 -38.13
C GLU A 161 -15.59 -1.53 -39.12
N LEU A 162 -15.49 -2.67 -39.81
CA LEU A 162 -15.09 -2.72 -41.21
C LEU A 162 -15.79 -3.90 -41.88
N GLU A 163 -16.43 -3.53 -42.99
CA GLU A 163 -17.23 -4.30 -43.94
C GLU A 163 -16.41 -5.41 -44.62
N GLU A 164 -17.05 -6.57 -44.85
CA GLU A 164 -17.35 -7.13 -46.19
C GLU A 164 -18.40 -8.25 -46.10
#